data_AF-A0A924A7J6-F1
#
_entry.id   AF-A0A924A7J6-F1
#
_cell.length_a   1.000
_cell.length_b   1.000
_cell.length_c   1.000
_cell.angle_alpha   90.00
_cell.angle_beta   90.00
_cell.angle_gamma   90.00
#
_symmetry.space_group_name_H-M   'P 1'
#
loop_
_entity.id
_entity.type
_entity.pdbx_description
1 polymer ?
#
loop_
_entity_poly.entity_id
_entity_poly.type
_entity_poly.pdbx_seq_one_letter_code
_entity_poly.pdbx_strand_id
1 'polypeptide(L)'
;LNMLGIAMELAVDNKVYESLAIKFGEHFFYIAGSMANVGNIEGEGLWDEEDEFYYDVLRFPNGTWDRMRLRTIVGLIPLLAVTVIDEGNWQKLPRLDVHLKWFLTQRPDLALLVSNWSATGQSDKHLLSLLRGHRMKAILSRMLDEDEFLSLHGIRSVSKFYQEHPFNYGLYGHNYTVTYTPAESDTGMFGGNSNWRGPIWMPINYLLIEALKQFHEYYTDDFKVEYPTRSGNFFSLNEIADSLSKRLNTLFIKDENGRRAVMGDNNKLQTDPYFKDNILFHEYFNGDNGKGLGASHQTGWTGLISVLE
;
A
#
# COMPACT_ATOMS: atom_id res chain seq x y z
N LEU A 1 0.79 -8.08 10.28
CA LEU A 1 -0.27 -7.82 11.28
C LEU A 1 -1.52 -8.67 11.05
N ASN A 2 -1.92 -8.97 9.81
CA ASN A 2 -3.08 -9.86 9.55
C ASN A 2 -3.01 -11.22 10.29
N MET A 3 -1.85 -11.89 10.31
CA MET A 3 -1.67 -13.14 11.07
C MET A 3 -1.84 -12.96 12.58
N LEU A 4 -1.46 -11.79 13.13
CA LEU A 4 -1.72 -11.45 14.53
C LEU A 4 -3.23 -11.31 14.74
N GLY A 5 -3.93 -10.54 13.91
CA GLY A 5 -5.39 -10.38 14.00
C GLY A 5 -6.14 -11.72 13.94
N ILE A 6 -5.79 -12.57 12.97
CA ILE A 6 -6.37 -13.93 12.86
C ILE A 6 -6.09 -14.76 14.11
N ALA A 7 -4.86 -14.75 14.64
CA ALA A 7 -4.52 -15.49 15.84
C ALA A 7 -5.26 -14.97 17.09
N MET A 8 -5.46 -13.66 17.18
CA MET A 8 -6.21 -13.02 18.26
C MET A 8 -7.69 -13.42 18.22
N GLU A 9 -8.31 -13.38 17.03
CA GLU A 9 -9.70 -13.79 16.84
C GLU A 9 -9.90 -15.25 17.25
N LEU A 10 -9.04 -16.17 16.76
CA LEU A 10 -9.10 -17.58 17.14
C LEU A 10 -8.81 -17.82 18.63
N ALA A 11 -8.04 -16.95 19.27
CA ALA A 11 -7.69 -17.06 20.69
C ALA A 11 -8.83 -16.63 21.63
N VAL A 12 -9.89 -15.99 21.10
CA VAL A 12 -11.12 -15.75 21.86
C VAL A 12 -11.75 -17.08 22.25
N ASP A 13 -11.90 -18.00 21.29
CA ASP A 13 -12.53 -19.31 21.50
C ASP A 13 -11.54 -20.40 21.93
N ASN A 14 -10.28 -20.36 21.46
CA ASN A 14 -9.28 -21.37 21.76
C ASN A 14 -7.93 -20.74 22.16
N LYS A 15 -7.64 -20.75 23.46
CA LYS A 15 -6.44 -20.14 24.06
C LYS A 15 -5.10 -20.68 23.55
N VAL A 16 -5.07 -21.81 22.83
CA VAL A 16 -3.84 -22.29 22.16
C VAL A 16 -3.29 -21.24 21.18
N TYR A 17 -4.16 -20.51 20.49
CA TYR A 17 -3.78 -19.48 19.51
C TYR A 17 -3.19 -18.21 20.13
N GLU A 18 -3.35 -17.99 21.44
CA GLU A 18 -2.78 -16.82 22.11
C GLU A 18 -1.24 -16.82 22.06
N SER A 19 -0.63 -18.01 22.07
CA SER A 19 0.82 -18.17 21.86
C SER A 19 1.27 -17.75 20.45
N LEU A 20 0.43 -17.96 19.44
CA LEU A 20 0.68 -17.52 18.07
C LEU A 20 0.48 -16.01 17.94
N ALA A 21 -0.53 -15.45 18.61
CA ALA A 21 -0.70 -14.00 18.68
C ALA A 21 0.54 -13.33 19.28
N ILE A 22 1.08 -13.86 20.39
CA ILE A 22 2.34 -13.36 20.98
C ILE A 22 3.48 -13.41 19.96
N LYS A 23 3.70 -14.56 19.32
CA LYS A 23 4.75 -14.73 18.30
C LYS A 23 4.62 -13.72 17.16
N PHE A 24 3.42 -13.54 16.61
CA PHE A 24 3.20 -12.59 15.51
C PHE A 24 3.33 -11.14 15.95
N GLY A 25 2.94 -10.81 17.18
CA GLY A 25 3.20 -9.52 17.81
C GLY A 25 4.70 -9.23 17.88
N GLU A 26 5.49 -10.12 18.48
CA GLU A 26 6.95 -9.97 18.56
C GLU A 26 7.60 -9.81 17.18
N HIS A 27 7.24 -10.67 16.23
CA HIS A 27 7.75 -10.61 14.85
C HIS A 27 7.47 -9.24 14.22
N PHE A 28 6.29 -8.65 14.46
CA PHE A 28 5.99 -7.32 13.96
C PHE A 28 6.96 -6.26 14.50
N PHE A 29 7.27 -6.26 15.80
CA PHE A 29 8.26 -5.34 16.37
C PHE A 29 9.67 -5.57 15.80
N TYR A 30 10.08 -6.83 15.61
CA TYR A 30 11.38 -7.13 15.00
C TYR A 30 11.47 -6.67 13.54
N ILE A 31 10.40 -6.82 12.77
CA ILE A 31 10.31 -6.31 11.40
C ILE A 31 10.40 -4.78 11.41
N ALA A 32 9.66 -4.10 12.29
CA ALA A 32 9.74 -2.65 12.45
C ALA A 32 11.17 -2.19 12.76
N GLY A 33 11.86 -2.87 13.68
CA GLY A 33 13.27 -2.66 13.99
C GLY A 33 14.20 -2.79 12.79
N SER A 34 13.98 -3.83 11.99
CA SER A 34 14.80 -4.10 10.79
C SER A 34 14.56 -3.08 9.68
N MET A 35 13.33 -2.57 9.55
CA MET A 35 13.00 -1.50 8.60
C MET A 35 13.56 -0.14 9.02
N ALA A 36 13.63 0.13 10.33
CA ALA A 36 14.20 1.37 10.86
C ALA A 36 15.73 1.39 10.86
N ASN A 37 16.38 0.21 10.94
CA ASN A 37 17.83 0.07 11.03
C ASN A 37 18.32 -1.04 10.09
N VAL A 38 18.70 -0.69 8.86
CA VAL A 38 19.30 -1.66 7.94
C VAL A 38 20.75 -1.93 8.38
N GLY A 39 21.05 -3.18 8.73
CA GLY A 39 22.44 -3.60 9.01
C GLY A 39 23.05 -3.11 10.32
N ASN A 40 22.22 -2.75 11.32
CA ASN A 40 22.64 -2.22 12.64
C ASN A 40 23.35 -0.86 12.59
N ILE A 41 23.10 -0.05 11.56
CA ILE A 41 23.61 1.32 11.50
C ILE A 41 22.44 2.27 11.80
N GLU A 42 22.56 3.03 12.90
CA GLU A 42 21.53 3.98 13.34
C GLU A 42 21.30 5.07 12.27
N GLY A 43 20.04 5.32 11.92
CA GLY A 43 19.66 6.36 10.94
C GLY A 43 19.61 5.90 9.47
N GLU A 44 19.94 4.64 9.19
CA GLU A 44 20.06 4.10 7.82
C GLU A 44 18.94 3.12 7.48
N GLY A 45 17.72 3.39 7.97
CA GLY A 45 16.51 2.62 7.66
C GLY A 45 16.05 2.75 6.20
N LEU A 46 14.92 2.11 5.91
CA LEU A 46 14.24 2.25 4.60
C LEU A 46 13.60 3.63 4.40
N TRP A 47 13.38 4.38 5.48
CA TRP A 47 12.85 5.74 5.42
C TRP A 47 13.94 6.76 5.08
N ASP A 48 13.69 7.59 4.08
CA ASP A 48 14.52 8.74 3.77
C ASP A 48 13.92 10.00 4.42
N GLU A 49 14.63 10.61 5.36
CA GLU A 49 14.17 11.81 6.07
C GLU A 49 14.19 13.07 5.19
N GLU A 50 14.97 13.09 4.10
CA GLU A 50 15.05 14.26 3.21
C GLU A 50 13.92 14.26 2.18
N ASP A 51 13.64 13.11 1.56
CA ASP A 51 12.57 12.98 0.55
C ASP A 51 11.22 12.50 1.13
N GLU A 52 11.21 12.22 2.43
CA GLU A 52 10.06 11.77 3.22
C GLU A 52 9.31 10.59 2.58
N PHE A 53 10.07 9.57 2.16
CA PHE A 53 9.54 8.39 1.47
C PHE A 53 10.34 7.13 1.81
N TYR A 54 9.70 5.96 1.67
CA TYR A 54 10.37 4.67 1.86
C TYR A 54 10.99 4.17 0.56
N TYR A 55 12.22 3.69 0.67
CA TYR A 55 13.01 3.19 -0.46
C TYR A 55 13.72 1.88 -0.10
N ASP A 56 13.96 1.07 -1.13
CA ASP A 56 14.81 -0.10 -1.01
C ASP A 56 16.28 0.31 -0.79
N VAL A 57 17.00 -0.52 -0.04
CA VAL A 57 18.43 -0.34 0.23
C VAL A 57 19.20 -1.54 -0.34
N LEU A 58 20.15 -1.26 -1.21
CA LEU A 58 21.10 -2.24 -1.73
C LEU A 58 22.28 -2.35 -0.78
N ARG A 59 22.64 -3.57 -0.40
CA ARG A 59 23.85 -3.86 0.38
C ARG A 59 24.88 -4.56 -0.48
N PHE A 60 26.09 -4.03 -0.49
CA PHE A 60 27.20 -4.54 -1.30
C PHE A 60 28.08 -5.51 -0.51
N PRO A 61 28.83 -6.41 -1.19
CA PRO A 61 29.72 -7.38 -0.53
C PRO A 61 30.83 -6.75 0.32
N ASN A 62 31.24 -5.53 -0.01
CA ASN A 62 32.24 -4.74 0.74
C ASN A 62 31.66 -4.10 2.02
N GLY A 63 30.38 -4.32 2.32
CA GLY A 63 29.70 -3.78 3.49
C GLY A 63 29.12 -2.38 3.30
N THR A 64 29.38 -1.71 2.17
CA THR A 64 28.71 -0.44 1.86
C THR A 64 27.28 -0.71 1.43
N TRP A 65 26.47 0.35 1.37
CA TRP A 65 25.09 0.29 0.95
C TRP A 65 24.75 1.52 0.13
N ASP A 66 23.62 1.47 -0.57
CA ASP A 66 23.06 2.60 -1.29
C ASP A 66 21.53 2.51 -1.31
N ARG A 67 20.88 3.68 -1.29
CA ARG A 67 19.42 3.79 -1.27
C ARG A 67 18.90 4.04 -2.67
N MET A 68 18.04 3.14 -3.13
CA MET A 68 17.39 3.27 -4.44
C MET A 68 16.23 4.26 -4.34
N ARG A 69 16.49 5.54 -4.60
CA ARG A 69 15.48 6.63 -4.62
C ARG A 69 14.55 6.57 -5.83
N LEU A 70 13.94 5.41 -6.02
CA LEU A 70 12.96 5.09 -7.03
C LEU A 70 11.59 4.94 -6.34
N ARG A 71 10.71 5.92 -6.54
CA ARG A 71 9.36 5.95 -5.94
C ARG A 71 8.48 4.92 -6.65
N THR A 72 8.46 3.72 -6.10
CA THR A 72 7.55 2.65 -6.49
C THR A 72 6.48 2.47 -5.42
N ILE A 73 5.46 1.67 -5.75
CA ILE A 73 4.42 1.26 -4.81
C ILE A 73 4.98 0.51 -3.60
N VAL A 74 6.22 -0.03 -3.68
CA VAL A 74 6.92 -0.62 -2.52
C VAL A 74 7.07 0.39 -1.39
N GLY A 75 7.33 1.66 -1.71
CA GLY A 75 7.42 2.72 -0.70
C GLY A 75 6.09 3.05 0.00
N LEU A 76 4.97 2.57 -0.56
CA LEU A 76 3.64 2.70 0.05
C LEU A 76 3.27 1.49 0.92
N ILE A 77 3.95 0.35 0.77
CA ILE A 77 3.68 -0.89 1.51
C ILE A 77 3.64 -0.72 3.04
N PRO A 78 4.46 0.16 3.66
CA PRO A 78 4.34 0.40 5.09
C PRO A 78 2.95 0.85 5.57
N LEU A 79 2.11 1.45 4.69
CA LEU A 79 0.71 1.76 5.00
C LEU A 79 -0.11 0.49 5.29
N LEU A 80 0.21 -0.63 4.63
CA LEU A 80 -0.55 -1.88 4.78
C LEU A 80 -0.29 -2.57 6.12
N ALA A 81 0.78 -2.18 6.81
CA ALA A 81 1.10 -2.71 8.12
C ALA A 81 0.32 -1.97 9.20
N VAL A 82 -1.00 -2.17 9.21
CA VAL A 82 -1.94 -1.62 10.19
C VAL A 82 -2.86 -2.73 10.70
N THR A 83 -3.26 -2.64 11.97
CA THR A 83 -4.41 -3.35 12.54
C THR A 83 -4.96 -2.54 13.71
N VAL A 84 -6.28 -2.52 13.84
CA VAL A 84 -7.00 -1.90 14.95
C VAL A 84 -7.68 -2.98 15.76
N ILE A 85 -7.52 -2.91 17.08
CA ILE A 85 -8.01 -3.93 18.01
C ILE A 85 -8.93 -3.24 19.03
N ASP A 86 -10.15 -3.74 19.20
CA ASP A 86 -11.04 -3.29 20.26
C ASP A 86 -10.55 -3.76 21.64
N GLU A 87 -10.61 -2.87 22.62
CA GLU A 87 -10.23 -3.11 24.03
C GLU A 87 -10.98 -4.33 24.60
N GLY A 88 -12.27 -4.50 24.28
CA GLY A 88 -13.06 -5.64 24.74
C GLY A 88 -12.55 -7.00 24.24
N ASN A 89 -11.95 -7.05 23.05
CA ASN A 89 -11.29 -8.26 22.55
C ASN A 89 -9.89 -8.40 23.12
N TRP A 90 -9.18 -7.29 23.33
CA TRP A 90 -7.89 -7.28 24.00
C TRP A 90 -7.94 -7.88 25.41
N GLN A 91 -8.92 -7.48 26.22
CA GLN A 91 -9.09 -7.94 27.61
C GLN A 91 -9.31 -9.45 27.72
N LYS A 92 -9.76 -10.11 26.64
CA LYS A 92 -9.91 -11.57 26.58
C LYS A 92 -8.59 -12.31 26.37
N LEU A 93 -7.48 -11.60 26.15
CA LEU A 93 -6.16 -12.13 25.81
C LEU A 93 -5.09 -11.66 26.83
N PRO A 94 -5.23 -12.03 28.12
CA PRO A 94 -4.38 -11.51 29.18
C PRO A 94 -2.90 -11.94 29.07
N ARG A 95 -2.59 -13.10 28.47
CA ARG A 95 -1.19 -13.51 28.29
C ARG A 95 -0.54 -12.67 27.21
N LEU A 96 -1.27 -12.35 26.14
CA LEU A 96 -0.79 -11.45 25.09
C LEU A 96 -0.47 -10.07 25.69
N ASP A 97 -1.39 -9.52 26.49
CA ASP A 97 -1.21 -8.22 27.15
C ASP A 97 0.03 -8.18 28.05
N VAL A 98 0.16 -9.13 28.96
CA VAL A 98 1.30 -9.23 29.88
C VAL A 98 2.60 -9.36 29.10
N HIS A 99 2.63 -10.21 28.07
CA HIS A 99 3.82 -10.47 27.29
C HIS A 99 4.24 -9.25 26.47
N LEU A 100 3.31 -8.55 25.83
CA LEU A 100 3.62 -7.36 25.05
C LEU A 100 4.08 -6.20 25.92
N LYS A 101 3.46 -6.00 27.10
CA LYS A 101 3.97 -5.04 28.10
C LYS A 101 5.39 -5.37 28.53
N TRP A 102 5.67 -6.65 28.82
CA TRP A 102 7.02 -7.09 29.16
C TRP A 102 8.00 -6.84 28.01
N PHE A 103 7.64 -7.23 26.79
CA PHE A 103 8.48 -7.09 25.60
C PHE A 103 8.84 -5.63 25.33
N LEU A 104 7.86 -4.72 25.33
CA LEU A 104 8.08 -3.29 25.10
C LEU A 104 8.94 -2.66 26.21
N THR A 105 8.85 -3.16 27.44
CA THR A 105 9.73 -2.75 28.54
C THR A 105 11.16 -3.22 28.33
N GLN A 106 11.36 -4.43 27.80
CA GLN A 106 12.69 -4.99 27.53
C GLN A 106 13.32 -4.47 26.23
N ARG A 107 12.49 -4.04 25.27
CA ARG A 107 12.89 -3.55 23.95
C ARG A 107 12.32 -2.16 23.66
N PRO A 108 12.71 -1.14 24.46
CA PRO A 108 12.25 0.23 24.24
C PRO A 108 12.68 0.77 22.87
N ASP A 109 13.80 0.27 22.33
CA ASP A 109 14.30 0.57 20.99
C ASP A 109 13.30 0.20 19.88
N LEU A 110 12.56 -0.91 20.04
CA LEU A 110 11.52 -1.32 19.09
C LEU A 110 10.17 -0.67 19.39
N ALA A 111 9.86 -0.44 20.67
CA ALA A 111 8.61 0.18 21.11
C ALA A 111 8.40 1.59 20.53
N LEU A 112 9.48 2.34 20.34
CA LEU A 112 9.45 3.70 19.79
C LEU A 112 9.10 3.74 18.29
N LEU A 113 9.26 2.62 17.56
CA LEU A 113 9.17 2.57 16.09
C LEU A 113 7.75 2.33 15.55
N VAL A 114 6.87 1.76 16.36
CA VAL A 114 5.49 1.36 15.98
C VAL A 114 4.48 2.20 16.73
N SER A 115 3.22 2.36 16.32
CA SER A 115 2.18 3.10 17.09
C SER A 115 2.14 2.79 18.59
N ASN A 116 1.83 3.80 19.43
CA ASN A 116 1.75 3.58 20.87
C ASN A 116 0.48 2.80 21.19
N TRP A 117 0.63 1.48 21.27
CA TRP A 117 -0.44 0.52 21.50
C TRP A 117 -1.27 0.84 22.78
N SER A 118 -0.66 1.45 23.81
CA SER A 118 -1.35 1.77 25.07
C SER A 118 -2.11 3.11 25.02
N ALA A 119 -1.96 3.88 23.94
CA ALA A 119 -2.74 5.08 23.73
C ALA A 119 -4.01 4.68 22.98
N THR A 120 -5.14 4.62 23.68
CA THR A 120 -6.44 4.29 23.08
C THR A 120 -7.13 5.51 22.43
N GLY A 121 -6.51 6.69 22.54
CA GLY A 121 -7.13 7.96 22.16
C GLY A 121 -8.34 8.28 23.05
N GLN A 122 -9.42 8.79 22.44
CA GLN A 122 -10.75 8.92 23.07
C GLN A 122 -11.64 7.69 22.81
N SER A 123 -11.08 6.60 22.31
CA SER A 123 -11.80 5.39 21.92
C SER A 123 -11.39 4.18 22.77
N ASP A 124 -12.17 3.12 22.73
CA ASP A 124 -11.82 1.80 23.29
C ASP A 124 -11.04 0.96 22.25
N LYS A 125 -10.13 1.59 21.48
CA LYS A 125 -9.41 0.94 20.38
C LYS A 125 -7.90 1.14 20.48
N HIS A 126 -7.15 0.11 20.10
CA HIS A 126 -5.70 0.13 20.03
C HIS A 126 -5.22 0.07 18.59
N LEU A 127 -4.29 0.94 18.22
CA LEU A 127 -3.63 0.92 16.92
C LEU A 127 -2.29 0.20 17.01
N LEU A 128 -2.07 -0.79 16.14
CA LEU A 128 -0.76 -1.34 15.81
C LEU A 128 -0.44 -1.01 14.35
N SER A 129 0.58 -0.17 14.14
CA SER A 129 0.98 0.33 12.83
C SER A 129 2.47 0.63 12.77
N LEU A 130 3.08 0.43 11.59
CA LEU A 130 4.44 0.92 11.31
C LEU A 130 4.51 2.43 11.12
N LEU A 131 3.43 3.05 10.66
CA LEU A 131 3.36 4.48 10.38
C LEU A 131 2.66 5.23 11.51
N ARG A 132 3.24 6.39 11.88
CA ARG A 132 2.65 7.35 12.81
C ARG A 132 2.62 8.74 12.17
N GLY A 133 1.50 9.45 12.34
CA GLY A 133 1.36 10.89 12.13
C GLY A 133 2.07 11.45 10.90
N HIS A 134 3.25 12.03 11.11
CA HIS A 134 4.07 12.68 10.08
C HIS A 134 4.36 11.78 8.87
N ARG A 135 4.95 10.60 9.08
CA ARG A 135 5.33 9.70 7.96
C ARG A 135 4.12 9.26 7.15
N MET A 136 2.98 9.07 7.80
CA MET A 136 1.72 8.78 7.10
C MET A 136 1.29 9.94 6.22
N LYS A 137 1.29 11.18 6.74
CA LYS A 137 0.94 12.37 5.93
C LYS A 137 1.89 12.55 4.74
N ALA A 138 3.18 12.35 4.92
CA ALA A 138 4.17 12.46 3.84
C ALA A 138 3.94 11.41 2.74
N ILE A 139 3.73 10.15 3.12
CA ILE A 139 3.43 9.08 2.14
C ILE A 139 2.11 9.34 1.43
N LEU A 140 1.06 9.73 2.15
CA LEU A 140 -0.24 10.03 1.56
C LEU A 140 -0.16 11.23 0.63
N SER A 141 0.58 12.27 0.98
CA SER A 141 0.84 13.42 0.11
C SER A 141 1.42 12.96 -1.23
N ARG A 142 2.41 12.05 -1.23
CA ARG A 142 2.96 11.49 -2.47
C ARG A 142 1.98 10.58 -3.21
N MET A 143 1.32 9.67 -2.49
CA MET A 143 0.38 8.69 -3.06
C MET A 143 -0.81 9.36 -3.76
N LEU A 144 -1.29 10.46 -3.20
CA LEU A 144 -2.49 11.19 -3.64
C LEU A 144 -2.17 12.35 -4.59
N ASP A 145 -0.93 12.46 -5.06
CA ASP A 145 -0.52 13.44 -6.07
C ASP A 145 -0.70 12.87 -7.49
N GLU A 146 -1.40 13.61 -8.35
CA GLU A 146 -1.73 13.21 -9.72
C GLU A 146 -0.52 13.17 -10.66
N ASP A 147 0.53 13.95 -10.35
CA ASP A 147 1.82 13.95 -11.06
C ASP A 147 2.76 12.82 -10.56
N GLU A 148 2.36 12.11 -9.49
CA GLU A 148 3.09 10.98 -8.94
C GLU A 148 2.26 9.69 -9.10
N PHE A 149 1.56 9.26 -8.06
CA PHE A 149 0.91 7.96 -8.04
C PHE A 149 -0.59 7.99 -8.39
N LEU A 150 -1.29 9.10 -8.18
CA LEU A 150 -2.74 9.16 -8.32
C LEU A 150 -3.18 9.26 -9.80
N SER A 151 -3.74 8.19 -10.32
CA SER A 151 -4.37 8.16 -11.64
C SER A 151 -5.87 8.42 -11.55
N LEU A 152 -6.49 8.75 -12.68
CA LEU A 152 -7.94 8.71 -12.84
C LEU A 152 -8.54 7.35 -12.46
N HIS A 153 -7.75 6.28 -12.62
CA HIS A 153 -8.20 4.90 -12.47
C HIS A 153 -7.65 4.18 -11.23
N GLY A 154 -6.98 4.87 -10.30
CA GLY A 154 -6.41 4.29 -9.08
C GLY A 154 -4.95 4.73 -8.82
N ILE A 155 -4.22 3.98 -8.01
CA ILE A 155 -2.82 4.22 -7.64
C ILE A 155 -1.89 3.45 -8.60
N ARG A 156 -0.97 4.17 -9.24
CA ARG A 156 0.06 3.64 -10.15
C ARG A 156 1.10 2.82 -9.37
N SER A 157 1.74 1.86 -10.04
CA SER A 157 2.81 1.05 -9.43
C SER A 157 4.17 1.77 -9.34
N VAL A 158 4.39 2.81 -10.14
CA VAL A 158 5.55 3.71 -10.09
C VAL A 158 5.06 5.13 -10.32
N SER A 159 5.72 6.08 -9.66
CA SER A 159 5.42 7.49 -9.85
C SER A 159 5.55 7.93 -11.31
N LYS A 160 4.56 8.68 -11.77
CA LYS A 160 4.54 9.31 -13.09
C LYS A 160 5.65 10.36 -13.27
N PHE A 161 6.22 10.88 -12.19
CA PHE A 161 7.40 11.76 -12.21
C PHE A 161 8.54 11.20 -13.08
N TYR A 162 8.76 9.87 -13.03
CA TYR A 162 9.81 9.22 -13.81
C TYR A 162 9.54 9.14 -15.32
N GLN A 163 8.42 9.66 -15.80
CA GLN A 163 8.17 9.83 -17.23
C GLN A 163 9.08 10.91 -17.82
N GLU A 164 9.23 12.04 -17.11
CA GLU A 164 10.07 13.17 -17.54
C GLU A 164 11.46 13.14 -16.90
N HIS A 165 11.58 12.44 -15.76
CA HIS A 165 12.82 12.35 -15.00
C HIS A 165 13.26 10.89 -14.78
N PRO A 166 13.71 10.15 -15.81
CA PRO A 166 14.10 8.75 -15.66
C PRO A 166 15.12 8.55 -14.53
N PHE A 167 14.88 7.52 -13.71
CA PHE A 167 15.81 7.13 -12.65
C PHE A 167 16.98 6.37 -13.25
N ASN A 168 18.20 6.85 -13.04
CA ASN A 168 19.42 6.22 -13.55
C ASN A 168 20.25 5.69 -12.38
N TYR A 169 20.70 4.45 -12.49
CA TYR A 169 21.48 3.77 -11.46
C TYR A 169 22.72 3.09 -12.06
N GLY A 170 23.90 3.50 -11.62
CA GLY A 170 25.17 2.91 -12.04
C GLY A 170 25.56 1.75 -11.13
N LEU A 171 25.71 0.55 -11.69
CA LEU A 171 26.07 -0.66 -10.95
C LEU A 171 27.08 -1.49 -11.75
N TYR A 172 28.25 -1.74 -11.16
CA TYR A 172 29.35 -2.53 -11.75
C TYR A 172 29.74 -2.12 -13.19
N GLY A 173 29.74 -0.80 -13.47
CA GLY A 173 30.09 -0.27 -14.79
C GLY A 173 28.95 -0.31 -15.82
N HIS A 174 27.75 -0.74 -15.42
CA HIS A 174 26.53 -0.68 -16.22
C HIS A 174 25.60 0.40 -15.69
N ASN A 175 24.94 1.13 -16.59
CA ASN A 175 23.87 2.05 -16.23
C ASN A 175 22.52 1.40 -16.49
N TYR A 176 21.68 1.37 -15.46
CA TYR A 176 20.31 0.92 -15.51
C TYR A 176 19.39 2.14 -15.46
N THR A 177 18.39 2.18 -16.34
CA THR A 177 17.42 3.27 -16.38
C THR A 177 16.02 2.74 -16.15
N VAL A 178 15.27 3.39 -15.27
CA VAL A 178 13.86 3.12 -15.01
C VAL A 178 13.06 4.37 -15.34
N THR A 179 12.13 4.20 -16.28
CA THR A 179 11.16 5.23 -16.68
C THR A 179 9.75 4.75 -16.31
N TYR A 180 8.84 5.68 -16.06
CA TYR A 180 7.42 5.37 -15.96
C TYR A 180 6.91 4.78 -17.29
N THR A 181 6.29 3.60 -17.23
CA THR A 181 5.67 2.95 -18.38
C THR A 181 4.24 2.56 -18.00
N PRO A 182 3.20 3.22 -18.54
CA PRO A 182 1.83 3.01 -18.09
C PRO A 182 1.24 1.67 -18.51
N ALA A 183 1.81 0.98 -19.51
CA ALA A 183 1.25 -0.23 -20.14
C ALA A 183 2.24 -1.41 -20.08
N GLU A 184 2.50 -2.09 -21.20
CA GLU A 184 3.50 -3.15 -21.33
C GLU A 184 4.92 -2.62 -21.05
N SER A 185 5.87 -3.49 -20.72
CA SER A 185 7.25 -3.05 -20.45
C SER A 185 7.92 -2.60 -21.75
N ASP A 186 8.75 -1.56 -21.66
CA ASP A 186 9.68 -1.15 -22.72
C ASP A 186 10.96 -1.99 -22.78
N THR A 187 11.07 -3.03 -21.94
CA THR A 187 12.20 -3.98 -21.93
C THR A 187 11.74 -5.42 -22.04
N GLY A 188 12.60 -6.31 -22.54
CA GLY A 188 12.34 -7.75 -22.58
C GLY A 188 12.57 -8.47 -21.24
N MET A 189 12.94 -7.77 -20.17
CA MET A 189 13.09 -8.39 -18.85
C MET A 189 11.76 -8.99 -18.39
N PHE A 190 11.79 -10.21 -17.86
CA PHE A 190 10.62 -10.93 -17.37
C PHE A 190 9.50 -11.15 -18.40
N GLY A 191 9.83 -11.23 -19.70
CA GLY A 191 8.89 -11.61 -20.75
C GLY A 191 8.15 -10.44 -21.44
N GLY A 192 8.36 -9.20 -20.99
CA GLY A 192 7.91 -7.96 -21.66
C GLY A 192 6.40 -7.67 -21.61
N ASN A 193 5.57 -8.69 -21.39
CA ASN A 193 4.11 -8.62 -21.38
C ASN A 193 3.49 -8.39 -19.98
N SER A 194 4.32 -8.23 -18.95
CA SER A 194 3.90 -7.86 -17.59
C SER A 194 4.77 -6.71 -17.12
N ASN A 195 4.17 -5.73 -16.45
CA ASN A 195 4.86 -4.50 -16.09
C ASN A 195 4.40 -3.97 -14.73
N TRP A 196 5.37 -3.66 -13.88
CA TRP A 196 5.19 -3.08 -12.55
C TRP A 196 5.72 -1.64 -12.48
N ARG A 197 6.09 -1.04 -13.62
CA ARG A 197 6.71 0.30 -13.68
C ARG A 197 5.73 1.41 -14.05
N GLY A 198 4.48 1.31 -13.63
CA GLY A 198 3.48 2.33 -13.92
C GLY A 198 2.03 1.89 -13.98
N PRO A 199 1.71 0.64 -14.40
CA PRO A 199 0.31 0.21 -14.45
C PRO A 199 -0.36 0.17 -13.08
N ILE A 200 -1.69 0.14 -13.10
CA ILE A 200 -2.53 -0.02 -11.92
C ILE A 200 -2.81 -1.51 -11.72
N TRP A 201 -2.60 -1.96 -10.48
CA TRP A 201 -2.85 -3.34 -10.08
C TRP A 201 -3.98 -3.35 -9.03
N MET A 202 -5.04 -4.10 -9.31
CA MET A 202 -6.21 -4.18 -8.43
C MET A 202 -5.88 -4.64 -7.00
N PRO A 203 -5.09 -5.71 -6.77
CA PRO A 203 -4.89 -6.23 -5.42
C PRO A 203 -4.26 -5.21 -4.48
N ILE A 204 -3.24 -4.49 -4.97
CA ILE A 204 -2.51 -3.54 -4.13
C ILE A 204 -3.33 -2.27 -3.86
N ASN A 205 -4.11 -1.82 -4.85
CA ASN A 205 -5.06 -0.73 -4.67
C ASN A 205 -6.14 -1.07 -3.64
N TYR A 206 -6.69 -2.28 -3.71
CA TYR A 206 -7.63 -2.80 -2.72
C TYR A 206 -7.01 -2.79 -1.32
N LEU A 207 -5.78 -3.31 -1.16
CA LEU A 207 -5.09 -3.30 0.13
C LEU A 207 -4.83 -1.89 0.67
N LEU A 208 -4.50 -0.92 -0.20
CA LEU A 208 -4.32 0.48 0.21
C LEU A 208 -5.64 1.08 0.70
N ILE A 209 -6.75 0.82 0.02
CA ILE A 209 -8.09 1.27 0.43
C ILE A 209 -8.46 0.66 1.80
N GLU A 210 -8.24 -0.64 1.99
CA GLU A 210 -8.51 -1.31 3.26
C GLU A 210 -7.61 -0.78 4.39
N ALA A 211 -6.35 -0.44 4.10
CA ALA A 211 -5.46 0.19 5.07
C ALA A 211 -5.95 1.58 5.48
N LEU A 212 -6.44 2.40 4.54
CA LEU A 212 -7.02 3.71 4.83
C LEU A 212 -8.25 3.59 5.74
N LYS A 213 -9.15 2.64 5.48
CA LYS A 213 -10.31 2.34 6.33
C LYS A 213 -9.88 1.92 7.74
N GLN A 214 -8.91 1.03 7.86
CA GLN A 214 -8.38 0.62 9.18
C GLN A 214 -7.75 1.79 9.93
N PHE A 215 -6.99 2.67 9.26
CA PHE A 215 -6.49 3.86 9.92
C PHE A 215 -7.61 4.81 10.33
N HIS A 216 -8.64 4.98 9.50
CA HIS A 216 -9.81 5.78 9.83
C HIS A 216 -10.54 5.25 11.08
N GLU A 217 -10.64 3.93 11.26
CA GLU A 217 -11.27 3.35 12.45
C GLU A 217 -10.67 3.82 13.78
N TYR A 218 -9.38 4.16 13.79
CA TYR A 218 -8.68 4.69 14.96
C TYR A 218 -8.64 6.23 14.95
N TYR A 219 -8.37 6.84 13.80
CA TYR A 219 -8.17 8.30 13.69
C TYR A 219 -9.43 9.12 13.43
N THR A 220 -10.54 8.47 13.11
CA THR A 220 -11.85 9.04 12.79
C THR A 220 -11.78 10.14 11.71
N ASP A 221 -12.75 11.05 11.68
CA ASP A 221 -12.79 12.22 10.79
C ASP A 221 -11.83 13.34 11.21
N ASP A 222 -11.20 13.22 12.38
CA ASP A 222 -10.29 14.22 12.92
C ASP A 222 -8.95 14.24 12.17
N PHE A 223 -8.49 13.09 11.68
CA PHE A 223 -7.29 13.03 10.85
C PHE A 223 -7.62 13.31 9.39
N LYS A 224 -7.27 14.52 8.97
CA LYS A 224 -7.44 14.95 7.58
C LYS A 224 -6.12 15.09 6.84
N VAL A 225 -6.16 14.74 5.56
CA VAL A 225 -5.06 14.95 4.60
C VAL A 225 -5.60 15.60 3.34
N GLU A 226 -4.72 16.29 2.63
CA GLU A 226 -5.07 16.95 1.39
C GLU A 226 -5.36 15.92 0.29
N TYR A 227 -6.46 16.06 -0.44
CA TYR A 227 -6.82 15.15 -1.53
C TYR A 227 -7.63 15.85 -2.64
N PRO A 228 -7.23 15.73 -3.91
CA PRO A 228 -5.88 15.35 -4.36
C PRO A 228 -4.82 16.27 -3.73
N THR A 229 -3.58 15.81 -3.64
CA THR A 229 -2.47 16.63 -3.15
C THR A 229 -2.38 17.93 -3.96
N ARG A 230 -2.09 19.06 -3.30
CA ARG A 230 -2.08 20.44 -3.85
C ARG A 230 -3.45 21.02 -4.24
N SER A 231 -4.57 20.39 -3.87
CA SER A 231 -5.92 20.91 -4.15
C SER A 231 -6.44 21.97 -3.15
N GLY A 232 -5.82 22.08 -1.98
CA GLY A 232 -6.29 22.86 -0.84
C GLY A 232 -7.46 22.22 -0.07
N ASN A 233 -7.99 21.09 -0.53
CA ASN A 233 -9.14 20.41 0.08
C ASN A 233 -8.68 19.26 0.97
N PHE A 234 -9.25 19.16 2.17
CA PHE A 234 -8.84 18.19 3.19
C PHE A 234 -9.98 17.23 3.51
N PHE A 235 -9.67 15.94 3.42
CA PHE A 235 -10.63 14.85 3.55
C PHE A 235 -10.18 13.88 4.66
N SER A 236 -11.13 13.20 5.28
CA SER A 236 -10.84 12.08 6.17
C SER A 236 -10.32 10.88 5.39
N LEU A 237 -9.67 9.95 6.08
CA LEU A 237 -9.14 8.73 5.44
C LEU A 237 -10.24 7.86 4.82
N ASN A 238 -11.47 7.88 5.37
CA ASN A 238 -12.60 7.16 4.79
C ASN A 238 -13.10 7.82 3.49
N GLU A 239 -13.23 9.14 3.46
CA GLU A 239 -13.62 9.88 2.24
C GLU A 239 -12.61 9.66 1.10
N ILE A 240 -11.33 9.53 1.43
CA ILE A 240 -10.28 9.22 0.46
C ILE A 240 -10.37 7.77 -0.01
N ALA A 241 -10.59 6.82 0.91
CA ALA A 241 -10.81 5.42 0.57
C ALA A 241 -11.99 5.26 -0.41
N ASP A 242 -13.13 5.91 -0.14
CA ASP A 242 -14.31 5.92 -1.02
C ASP A 242 -14.00 6.57 -2.37
N SER A 243 -13.21 7.64 -2.38
CA SER A 243 -12.81 8.31 -3.62
C SER A 243 -11.90 7.44 -4.48
N LEU A 244 -10.99 6.68 -3.87
CA LEU A 244 -10.14 5.72 -4.56
C LEU A 244 -10.94 4.52 -5.10
N SER A 245 -11.92 4.00 -4.35
CA SER A 245 -12.87 2.98 -4.83
C SER A 245 -13.60 3.47 -6.08
N LYS A 246 -14.14 4.69 -6.06
CA LYS A 246 -14.79 5.32 -7.22
C LYS A 246 -13.84 5.45 -8.41
N ARG A 247 -12.58 5.84 -8.19
CA ARG A 247 -11.56 5.88 -9.25
C ARG A 247 -11.34 4.49 -9.86
N LEU A 248 -11.22 3.43 -9.07
CA LEU A 248 -11.10 2.06 -9.61
C LEU A 248 -12.36 1.63 -10.37
N ASN A 249 -13.55 2.02 -9.90
CA ASN A 249 -14.81 1.72 -10.59
C ASN A 249 -14.87 2.31 -12.01
N THR A 250 -14.18 3.43 -12.27
CA THR A 250 -14.05 4.01 -13.62
C THR A 250 -13.40 3.07 -14.65
N LEU A 251 -12.63 2.07 -14.21
CA LEU A 251 -12.09 1.03 -15.09
C LEU A 251 -13.21 0.27 -15.81
N PHE A 252 -14.31 0.02 -15.09
CA PHE A 252 -15.34 -0.91 -15.53
C PHE A 252 -16.62 -0.23 -15.94
N ILE A 253 -17.00 0.93 -15.39
CA ILE A 253 -18.25 1.61 -15.74
C ILE A 253 -18.15 2.33 -17.10
N LYS A 254 -19.31 2.62 -17.71
CA LYS A 254 -19.37 3.41 -18.94
C LYS A 254 -19.16 4.90 -18.60
N ASP A 255 -18.33 5.57 -19.37
CA ASP A 255 -18.15 7.02 -19.34
C ASP A 255 -19.32 7.75 -20.02
N GLU A 256 -19.21 9.08 -20.11
CA GLU A 256 -20.17 9.95 -20.79
C GLU A 256 -20.36 9.63 -22.29
N ASN A 257 -19.37 8.99 -22.92
CA ASN A 257 -19.39 8.54 -24.31
C ASN A 257 -19.88 7.10 -24.44
N GLY A 258 -20.31 6.46 -23.34
CA GLY A 258 -20.77 5.08 -23.31
C GLY A 258 -19.66 4.03 -23.40
N ARG A 259 -18.39 4.42 -23.23
CA ARG A 259 -17.22 3.54 -23.34
C ARG A 259 -16.69 3.11 -21.97
N ARG A 260 -16.09 1.93 -21.89
CA ARG A 260 -15.42 1.42 -20.67
C ARG A 260 -13.92 1.48 -20.83
N ALA A 261 -13.19 1.99 -19.84
CA ALA A 261 -11.73 2.09 -19.91
C ALA A 261 -11.07 0.72 -20.09
N VAL A 262 -11.53 -0.32 -19.39
CA VAL A 262 -10.99 -1.69 -19.47
C VAL A 262 -10.95 -2.26 -20.90
N MET A 263 -11.89 -1.85 -21.77
CA MET A 263 -11.97 -2.31 -23.16
C MET A 263 -11.05 -1.52 -24.12
N GLY A 264 -10.47 -0.41 -23.67
CA GLY A 264 -9.55 0.44 -24.43
C GLY A 264 -10.12 0.86 -25.78
N ASP A 265 -9.30 0.76 -26.84
CA ASP A 265 -9.66 1.17 -28.19
C ASP A 265 -10.37 0.07 -29.02
N ASN A 266 -10.70 -1.06 -28.41
CA ASN A 266 -11.35 -2.16 -29.13
C ASN A 266 -12.83 -1.83 -29.40
N ASN A 267 -13.12 -1.25 -30.57
CA ASN A 267 -14.46 -0.84 -30.95
C ASN A 267 -15.50 -1.98 -30.89
N LYS A 268 -15.11 -3.21 -31.21
CA LYS A 268 -16.03 -4.35 -31.12
C LYS A 268 -16.45 -4.60 -29.68
N LEU A 269 -15.49 -4.60 -28.75
CA LEU A 269 -15.80 -4.74 -27.33
C LEU A 269 -16.55 -3.52 -26.78
N GLN A 270 -16.41 -2.33 -27.37
CA GLN A 270 -17.08 -1.13 -26.87
C GLN A 270 -18.54 -1.00 -27.33
N THR A 271 -18.85 -1.35 -28.59
CA THR A 271 -20.13 -0.96 -29.22
C THR A 271 -20.97 -2.12 -29.72
N ASP A 272 -20.39 -3.29 -29.97
CA ASP A 272 -21.13 -4.42 -30.53
C ASP A 272 -22.20 -4.92 -29.53
N PRO A 273 -23.49 -5.01 -29.93
CA PRO A 273 -24.57 -5.44 -29.04
C PRO A 273 -24.34 -6.79 -28.35
N TYR A 274 -23.53 -7.68 -28.94
CA TYR A 274 -23.24 -9.01 -28.40
C TYR A 274 -22.00 -9.05 -27.51
N PHE A 275 -21.12 -8.03 -27.54
CA PHE A 275 -19.85 -8.03 -26.81
C PHE A 275 -19.72 -6.91 -25.78
N LYS A 276 -20.44 -5.80 -25.92
CA LYS A 276 -20.27 -4.58 -25.10
C LYS A 276 -20.49 -4.73 -23.60
N ASP A 277 -21.20 -5.77 -23.20
CA ASP A 277 -21.49 -6.06 -21.79
C ASP A 277 -20.71 -7.30 -21.27
N ASN A 278 -19.84 -7.91 -22.11
CA ASN A 278 -18.92 -8.97 -21.71
C ASN A 278 -17.63 -8.35 -21.15
N ILE A 279 -17.72 -7.85 -19.91
CA ILE A 279 -16.60 -7.21 -19.22
C ILE A 279 -15.53 -8.26 -18.86
N LEU A 280 -14.27 -7.96 -19.18
CA LEU A 280 -13.13 -8.83 -18.91
C LEU A 280 -12.39 -8.38 -17.64
N PHE A 281 -11.80 -9.34 -16.93
CA PHE A 281 -11.01 -9.09 -15.73
C PHE A 281 -9.54 -9.29 -16.02
N HIS A 282 -8.89 -8.17 -16.30
CA HIS A 282 -7.49 -8.11 -16.72
C HIS A 282 -6.52 -8.25 -15.55
N GLU A 283 -5.28 -8.61 -15.87
CA GLU A 283 -4.19 -8.79 -14.91
C GLU A 283 -3.83 -7.47 -14.24
N TYR A 284 -3.73 -6.42 -15.05
CA TYR A 284 -3.44 -5.06 -14.65
C TYR A 284 -4.05 -4.09 -15.67
N PHE A 285 -4.01 -2.80 -15.34
CA PHE A 285 -4.63 -1.74 -16.15
C PHE A 285 -3.62 -0.67 -16.48
N ASN A 286 -3.75 -0.07 -17.66
CA ASN A 286 -2.91 1.04 -18.06
C ASN A 286 -3.01 2.19 -17.05
N GLY A 287 -1.87 2.68 -16.57
CA GLY A 287 -1.79 3.68 -15.50
C GLY A 287 -2.33 5.08 -15.86
N ASP A 288 -2.56 5.37 -17.14
CA ASP A 288 -3.09 6.66 -17.61
C ASP A 288 -4.51 6.57 -18.16
N ASN A 289 -4.87 5.50 -18.87
CA ASN A 289 -6.17 5.39 -19.55
C ASN A 289 -7.02 4.17 -19.13
N GLY A 290 -6.55 3.36 -18.19
CA GLY A 290 -7.33 2.27 -17.61
C GLY A 290 -7.58 1.07 -18.55
N LYS A 291 -6.96 1.02 -19.74
CA LYS A 291 -7.04 -0.14 -20.63
C LYS A 291 -6.62 -1.42 -19.91
N GLY A 292 -7.43 -2.46 -20.01
CA GLY A 292 -7.10 -3.79 -19.48
C GLY A 292 -5.97 -4.45 -20.27
N LEU A 293 -4.99 -5.00 -19.56
CA LEU A 293 -3.76 -5.60 -20.10
C LEU A 293 -3.46 -6.95 -19.43
N GLY A 294 -2.52 -7.70 -20.01
CA GLY A 294 -2.20 -9.06 -19.55
C GLY A 294 -3.35 -10.05 -19.68
N ALA A 295 -3.34 -11.11 -18.87
CA ALA A 295 -4.37 -12.14 -18.89
C ALA A 295 -5.76 -11.58 -18.54
N SER A 296 -6.80 -11.95 -19.31
CA SER A 296 -8.13 -11.32 -19.28
C SER A 296 -9.21 -12.03 -18.44
N HIS A 297 -8.83 -13.10 -17.72
CA HIS A 297 -9.74 -13.92 -16.91
C HIS A 297 -9.28 -14.02 -15.44
N GLN A 298 -8.73 -12.93 -14.90
CA GLN A 298 -8.23 -12.82 -13.53
C GLN A 298 -9.36 -12.57 -12.53
N THR A 299 -10.35 -13.48 -12.52
CA THR A 299 -11.52 -13.43 -11.61
C THR A 299 -11.16 -13.56 -10.14
N GLY A 300 -9.96 -14.06 -9.82
CA GLY A 300 -9.44 -14.07 -8.46
C GLY A 300 -9.18 -12.65 -7.95
N TRP A 301 -8.20 -11.95 -8.53
CA TRP A 301 -7.73 -10.70 -7.94
C TRP A 301 -8.37 -9.43 -8.49
N THR A 302 -8.90 -9.46 -9.71
CA THR A 302 -9.52 -8.28 -10.34
C THR A 302 -11.00 -8.26 -10.00
N GLY A 303 -11.55 -9.43 -9.64
CA GLY A 303 -12.86 -9.57 -9.02
C GLY A 303 -13.01 -8.80 -7.70
N LEU A 304 -11.91 -8.41 -7.03
CA LEU A 304 -11.94 -7.54 -5.84
C LEU A 304 -12.69 -6.22 -6.08
N ILE A 305 -12.86 -5.78 -7.33
CA ILE A 305 -13.70 -4.62 -7.64
C ILE A 305 -15.14 -4.77 -7.11
N SER A 306 -15.67 -5.99 -7.00
CA SER A 306 -17.05 -6.20 -6.55
C SER A 306 -17.29 -5.85 -5.08
N VAL A 307 -16.23 -5.68 -4.30
CA VAL A 307 -16.30 -5.30 -2.88
C VAL A 307 -15.88 -3.84 -2.65
N LEU A 308 -15.66 -3.08 -3.72
CA LEU A 308 -15.34 -1.66 -3.71
C LEU A 308 -16.55 -0.85 -4.19
N GLU A 309 -17.23 -0.17 -3.27
CA GLU A 309 -18.37 0.71 -3.57
C GLU A 309 -17.94 2.11 -4.02
#